data_AF-A0A327QAF2-F1
#
_entry.id   AF-A0A327QAF2-F1
#
_cell.length_a   1.000
_cell.length_b   1.000
_cell.length_c   1.000
_cell.angle_alpha   90.00
_cell.angle_beta   90.00
_cell.angle_gamma   90.00
#
_symmetry.space_group_name_H-M   'P 1'
#
loop_
_entity.id
_entity.type
_entity.pdbx_description
1 polymer ?
#
loop_
_entity_poly.entity_id
_entity_poly.type
_entity_poly.pdbx_seq_one_letter_code
_entity_poly.pdbx_strand_id
1 'polypeptide(L)'
;MVPRCTITAKSLVMKKLLHFIVLLIVAQAAHAQVFTGLQHPESITGNTLFLYISDIGKELTPTAKDGDGAIVKADLNGNIIDRNIAKFPLHAPKGAAIVKGNLWIADIDCIKGLALGLGALIDSINFGKRVGATFLNDVVRRNDTSVFVTATDQGVIYELSLRKSKNIKALPIPVIAGINGIDYDPTTQRLAVNAMGNGEQKGGLYILYLQHQPIKIDTIPHVNGIFDGMQWVDAQHVLLSDWVDFSAPSGRLLKVNIQSGEAKVLKENDLPGPADIYYDKKNAQLWVPLMVTGHILKFNAGAPTNNIQQKQKE
;
A
#
# COMPACT_ATOMS: atom_id res chain seq x y z
N MET A 1 30.57 -83.00 47.62
CA MET A 1 29.66 -83.78 46.74
C MET A 1 28.65 -82.80 46.12
N VAL A 2 28.37 -83.01 44.83
CA VAL A 2 27.55 -82.25 43.84
C VAL A 2 26.18 -81.80 44.46
N PRO A 3 25.53 -80.65 44.10
CA PRO A 3 25.22 -80.31 42.71
C PRO A 3 25.28 -78.85 42.22
N ARG A 4 25.35 -78.81 40.88
CA ARG A 4 25.30 -77.69 39.93
C ARG A 4 24.03 -76.84 40.09
N CYS A 5 24.21 -75.53 40.03
CA CYS A 5 23.14 -74.56 39.78
C CYS A 5 23.33 -73.96 38.39
N THR A 6 22.36 -74.15 37.51
CA THR A 6 22.27 -73.57 36.16
C THR A 6 21.65 -72.18 36.25
N ILE A 7 22.35 -71.16 35.75
CA ILE A 7 21.74 -69.84 35.49
C ILE A 7 21.88 -69.52 34.00
N THR A 8 20.72 -69.40 33.36
CA THR A 8 20.49 -69.07 31.95
C THR A 8 20.92 -67.65 31.60
N ALA A 9 21.72 -67.51 30.54
CA ALA A 9 21.99 -66.22 29.89
C ALA A 9 20.83 -65.87 28.94
N LYS A 10 20.11 -64.78 29.21
CA LYS A 10 19.22 -64.13 28.23
C LYS A 10 20.00 -63.00 27.56
N SER A 11 20.38 -63.19 26.29
CA SER A 11 20.96 -62.12 25.47
C SER A 11 19.88 -61.10 25.14
N LEU A 12 20.10 -59.85 25.55
CA LEU A 12 19.23 -58.71 25.23
C LEU A 12 19.41 -58.34 23.75
N VAL A 13 18.43 -58.71 22.92
CA VAL A 13 18.37 -58.27 21.52
C VAL A 13 18.05 -56.78 21.50
N MET A 14 19.07 -55.99 21.19
CA MET A 14 19.00 -54.55 20.97
C MET A 14 18.21 -54.27 19.68
N LYS A 15 16.89 -54.06 19.79
CA LYS A 15 16.07 -53.57 18.67
C LYS A 15 16.41 -52.09 18.42
N LYS A 16 17.16 -51.83 17.36
CA LYS A 16 17.30 -50.49 16.76
C LYS A 16 15.93 -50.00 16.31
N LEU A 17 15.27 -49.17 17.12
CA LEU A 17 14.09 -48.42 16.70
C LEU A 17 14.56 -47.10 16.09
N LEU A 18 14.83 -47.13 14.78
CA LEU A 18 15.12 -45.96 13.97
C LEU A 18 13.84 -45.10 13.91
N HIS A 19 13.73 -44.08 14.75
CA HIS A 19 12.65 -43.11 14.70
C HIS A 19 12.86 -42.20 13.49
N PHE A 20 12.23 -42.54 12.37
CA PHE A 20 12.12 -41.67 11.21
C PHE A 20 11.03 -40.62 11.53
N ILE A 21 11.42 -39.50 12.12
CA ILE A 21 10.53 -38.33 12.24
C ILE A 21 10.56 -37.63 10.89
N VAL A 22 9.61 -37.93 10.02
CA VAL A 22 9.34 -37.13 8.82
C VAL A 22 8.66 -35.84 9.29
N LEU A 23 9.42 -34.76 9.45
CA LEU A 23 8.85 -33.42 9.52
C LEU A 23 8.26 -33.10 8.15
N LEU A 24 6.96 -33.32 7.98
CA LEU A 24 6.19 -32.73 6.89
C LEU A 24 6.11 -31.23 7.15
N ILE A 25 7.10 -30.48 6.65
CA ILE A 25 6.97 -29.04 6.46
C ILE A 25 5.99 -28.88 5.30
N VAL A 26 4.71 -28.81 5.61
CA VAL A 26 3.72 -28.30 4.67
C VAL A 26 4.03 -26.81 4.55
N ALA A 27 4.83 -26.45 3.54
CA ALA A 27 4.90 -25.08 3.09
C ALA A 27 3.48 -24.70 2.65
N GLN A 28 2.75 -24.00 3.51
CA GLN A 28 1.54 -23.31 3.07
C GLN A 28 2.00 -22.31 2.02
N ALA A 29 1.82 -22.66 0.75
CA ALA A 29 1.81 -21.67 -0.30
C ALA A 29 0.71 -20.69 0.09
N ALA A 30 1.11 -19.49 0.50
CA ALA A 30 0.17 -18.43 0.83
C ALA A 30 -0.57 -18.06 -0.45
N HIS A 31 -1.71 -18.70 -0.67
CA HIS A 31 -2.60 -18.37 -1.76
C HIS A 31 -3.05 -16.92 -1.62
N ALA A 32 -3.19 -16.23 -2.75
CA ALA A 32 -3.76 -14.91 -2.77
C ALA A 32 -5.18 -14.94 -2.17
N GLN A 33 -5.49 -13.98 -1.32
CA GLN A 33 -6.79 -13.79 -0.70
C GLN A 33 -7.46 -12.57 -1.31
N VAL A 34 -8.78 -12.65 -1.49
CA VAL A 34 -9.58 -11.53 -2.00
C VAL A 34 -10.64 -11.19 -0.96
N PHE A 35 -10.63 -9.93 -0.52
CA PHE A 35 -11.65 -9.37 0.36
C PHE A 35 -12.63 -8.56 -0.49
N THR A 36 -13.92 -8.71 -0.23
CA THR A 36 -14.99 -8.11 -1.03
C THR A 36 -15.92 -7.25 -0.18
N GLY A 37 -16.86 -6.56 -0.82
CA GLY A 37 -17.89 -5.78 -0.13
C GLY A 37 -17.47 -4.36 0.23
N LEU A 38 -16.48 -3.82 -0.47
CA LEU A 38 -16.17 -2.39 -0.55
C LEU A 38 -16.84 -1.83 -1.82
N GLN A 39 -16.93 -0.52 -1.95
CA GLN A 39 -17.49 0.11 -3.15
C GLN A 39 -16.37 0.35 -4.16
N HIS A 40 -15.49 1.29 -3.85
CA HIS A 40 -14.36 1.67 -4.69
C HIS A 40 -13.15 1.97 -3.79
N PRO A 41 -12.50 0.92 -3.23
CA PRO A 41 -11.35 1.11 -2.37
C PRO A 41 -10.21 1.69 -3.21
N GLU A 42 -9.59 2.75 -2.70
CA GLU A 42 -8.58 3.51 -3.42
C GLU A 42 -7.22 3.36 -2.75
N SER A 43 -7.13 3.54 -1.43
CA SER A 43 -5.87 3.45 -0.68
C SER A 43 -6.03 2.63 0.60
N ILE A 44 -4.90 2.08 1.08
CA ILE A 44 -4.81 1.37 2.35
C ILE A 44 -3.63 1.90 3.15
N THR A 45 -3.87 2.28 4.40
CA THR A 45 -2.81 2.53 5.40
C THR A 45 -3.11 1.75 6.67
N GLY A 46 -2.15 1.66 7.59
CA GLY A 46 -2.33 0.80 8.75
C GLY A 46 -1.36 1.06 9.88
N ASN A 47 -1.69 0.49 11.04
CA ASN A 47 -0.81 0.41 12.19
C ASN A 47 -0.67 -1.07 12.63
N THR A 48 -0.08 -1.31 13.80
CA THR A 48 0.14 -2.67 14.32
C THR A 48 -1.13 -3.44 14.68
N LEU A 49 -2.30 -2.81 14.61
CA LEU A 49 -3.57 -3.39 15.03
C LEU A 49 -4.61 -3.43 13.90
N PHE A 50 -4.67 -2.39 13.07
CA PHE A 50 -5.74 -2.18 12.11
C PHE A 50 -5.23 -1.64 10.79
N LEU A 51 -5.97 -1.98 9.74
CA LEU A 51 -5.94 -1.35 8.43
C LEU A 51 -7.07 -0.32 8.34
N TYR A 52 -6.80 0.77 7.62
CA TYR A 52 -7.74 1.82 7.28
C TYR A 52 -7.74 1.96 5.77
N ILE A 53 -8.89 1.74 5.17
CA ILE A 53 -9.07 1.71 3.72
C ILE A 53 -9.89 2.94 3.36
N SER A 54 -9.35 3.76 2.48
CA SER A 54 -10.09 4.85 1.85
C SER A 54 -10.94 4.28 0.74
N ASP A 55 -12.25 4.50 0.82
CA ASP A 55 -13.23 4.10 -0.20
C ASP A 55 -13.86 5.35 -0.77
N ILE A 56 -13.75 5.57 -2.08
CA ILE A 56 -14.17 6.84 -2.71
C ILE A 56 -15.68 7.00 -2.78
N GLY A 57 -16.47 5.98 -2.45
CA GLY A 57 -17.91 6.09 -2.39
C GLY A 57 -18.66 5.26 -3.43
N LYS A 58 -19.91 5.61 -3.72
CA LYS A 58 -20.81 4.71 -4.47
C LYS A 58 -20.55 4.67 -5.96
N GLU A 59 -20.13 5.78 -6.55
CA GLU A 59 -19.83 5.88 -7.96
C GLU A 59 -18.32 5.95 -8.15
N LEU A 60 -17.81 5.36 -9.24
CA LEU A 60 -16.39 5.43 -9.60
C LEU A 60 -16.05 6.83 -10.18
N THR A 61 -16.22 7.87 -9.37
CA THR A 61 -15.98 9.27 -9.75
C THR A 61 -14.96 9.89 -8.78
N PRO A 62 -13.65 9.78 -9.07
CA PRO A 62 -12.58 10.11 -8.12
C PRO A 62 -12.50 11.59 -7.70
N THR A 63 -13.30 12.47 -8.30
CA THR A 63 -13.34 13.92 -8.09
C THR A 63 -14.71 14.43 -7.63
N ALA A 64 -15.70 13.55 -7.44
CA ALA A 64 -17.05 13.93 -7.02
C ALA A 64 -17.08 14.43 -5.57
N LYS A 65 -17.85 15.50 -5.31
CA LYS A 65 -18.08 16.04 -3.96
C LYS A 65 -19.49 15.75 -3.45
N ASP A 66 -19.85 14.48 -3.43
CA ASP A 66 -21.17 13.96 -3.03
C ASP A 66 -21.27 13.61 -1.53
N GLY A 67 -20.13 13.36 -0.87
CA GLY A 67 -20.07 13.14 0.57
C GLY A 67 -20.39 11.69 0.97
N ASP A 68 -20.25 10.74 0.05
CA ASP A 68 -20.55 9.33 0.30
C ASP A 68 -19.30 8.42 0.41
N GLY A 69 -18.11 9.01 0.38
CA GLY A 69 -16.84 8.36 0.69
C GLY A 69 -16.74 7.92 2.16
N ALA A 70 -15.87 6.95 2.42
CA ALA A 70 -15.73 6.32 3.73
C ALA A 70 -14.28 5.97 4.08
N ILE A 71 -14.02 5.86 5.39
CA ILE A 71 -12.83 5.16 5.89
C ILE A 71 -13.27 3.85 6.55
N VAL A 72 -13.02 2.74 5.86
CA VAL A 72 -13.32 1.40 6.36
C VAL A 72 -12.18 0.97 7.29
N LYS A 73 -12.52 0.43 8.46
CA LYS A 73 -11.56 -0.13 9.41
C LYS A 73 -11.62 -1.65 9.36
N ALA A 74 -10.47 -2.28 9.17
CA ALA A 74 -10.32 -3.73 9.18
C ALA A 74 -9.22 -4.19 10.15
N ASP A 75 -9.28 -5.45 10.57
CA ASP A 75 -8.15 -6.08 11.24
C ASP A 75 -7.03 -6.45 10.25
N LEU A 76 -5.89 -6.93 10.76
CA LEU A 76 -4.76 -7.37 9.92
C LEU A 76 -5.02 -8.69 9.15
N ASN A 77 -6.15 -9.34 9.40
CA ASN A 77 -6.60 -10.49 8.63
C ASN A 77 -7.55 -10.07 7.49
N GLY A 78 -7.94 -8.80 7.42
CA GLY A 78 -8.81 -8.23 6.39
C GLY A 78 -10.29 -8.29 6.75
N ASN A 79 -10.65 -8.68 7.99
CA ASN A 79 -12.03 -8.64 8.45
C ASN A 79 -12.45 -7.18 8.69
N ILE A 80 -13.53 -6.75 8.04
CA ILE A 80 -14.11 -5.43 8.27
C ILE A 80 -14.69 -5.36 9.68
N ILE A 81 -14.20 -4.41 10.48
CA ILE A 81 -14.67 -4.11 11.83
C ILE A 81 -15.72 -3.01 11.79
N ASP A 82 -15.48 -1.97 10.98
CA ASP A 82 -16.38 -0.83 10.81
C ASP A 82 -16.32 -0.38 9.35
N ARG A 83 -17.50 -0.18 8.74
CA ARG A 83 -17.61 0.24 7.34
C ARG A 83 -17.37 1.73 7.15
N ASN A 84 -17.53 2.54 8.18
CA ASN A 84 -17.14 3.95 8.10
C ASN A 84 -16.87 4.51 9.50
N ILE A 85 -15.59 4.65 9.85
CA ILE A 85 -15.22 5.25 11.12
C ILE A 85 -15.36 6.78 11.13
N ALA A 86 -15.53 7.43 9.97
CA ALA A 86 -15.68 8.88 9.90
C ALA A 86 -17.10 9.31 10.28
N LYS A 87 -17.21 10.19 11.29
CA LYS A 87 -18.48 10.79 11.74
C LYS A 87 -18.77 12.14 11.09
N PHE A 88 -18.19 12.35 9.91
CA PHE A 88 -18.28 13.55 9.10
C PHE A 88 -18.20 13.15 7.63
N PRO A 89 -18.75 13.95 6.71
CA PRO A 89 -18.73 13.60 5.29
C PRO A 89 -17.31 13.64 4.74
N LEU A 90 -16.98 12.60 3.99
CA LEU A 90 -15.83 12.52 3.10
C LEU A 90 -16.37 12.40 1.68
N HIS A 91 -15.71 13.03 0.72
CA HIS A 91 -16.18 13.03 -0.66
C HIS A 91 -15.61 11.84 -1.41
N ALA A 92 -14.31 11.86 -1.70
CA ALA A 92 -13.62 10.78 -2.39
C ALA A 92 -12.25 10.59 -1.73
N PRO A 93 -12.19 10.05 -0.49
CA PRO A 93 -10.94 9.91 0.24
C PRO A 93 -9.98 8.99 -0.51
N LYS A 94 -8.69 9.35 -0.50
CA LYS A 94 -7.61 8.67 -1.21
C LYS A 94 -6.47 8.29 -0.25
N GLY A 95 -5.22 8.51 -0.64
CA GLY A 95 -4.07 8.26 0.20
C GLY A 95 -4.13 8.98 1.55
N ALA A 96 -3.61 8.30 2.58
CA ALA A 96 -3.69 8.76 3.94
C ALA A 96 -2.49 8.33 4.80
N ALA A 97 -2.11 9.21 5.73
CA ALA A 97 -1.03 8.95 6.69
C ALA A 97 -1.51 9.00 8.13
N ILE A 98 -1.02 8.07 8.96
CA ILE A 98 -1.24 8.11 10.40
C ILE A 98 -0.16 8.97 11.07
N VAL A 99 -0.56 10.03 11.77
CA VAL A 99 0.32 10.86 12.61
C VAL A 99 -0.30 11.03 14.00
N LYS A 100 0.38 10.53 15.02
CA LYS A 100 -0.02 10.65 16.44
C LYS A 100 -1.48 10.25 16.72
N GLY A 101 -1.90 9.10 16.19
CA GLY A 101 -3.25 8.57 16.40
C GLY A 101 -4.34 9.23 15.56
N ASN A 102 -3.99 10.11 14.63
CA ASN A 102 -4.91 10.71 13.67
C ASN A 102 -4.56 10.27 12.26
N LEU A 103 -5.58 10.03 11.45
CA LEU A 103 -5.47 9.75 10.03
C LEU A 103 -5.63 11.06 9.25
N TRP A 104 -4.65 11.41 8.42
CA TRP A 104 -4.66 12.59 7.57
C TRP A 104 -4.88 12.14 6.13
N ILE A 105 -6.04 12.51 5.57
CA ILE A 105 -6.61 11.91 4.37
C ILE A 105 -6.64 12.96 3.26
N ALA A 106 -6.15 12.61 2.07
CA ALA A 106 -6.43 13.38 0.86
C ALA A 106 -7.89 13.17 0.45
N ASP A 107 -8.66 14.25 0.42
CA ASP A 107 -10.07 14.27 0.04
C ASP A 107 -10.28 15.39 -0.98
N ILE A 108 -9.90 15.10 -2.22
CA ILE A 108 -9.98 15.97 -3.40
C ILE A 108 -9.18 17.26 -3.25
N ASP A 109 -9.74 18.33 -2.70
CA ASP A 109 -9.08 19.64 -2.55
C ASP A 109 -8.73 19.95 -1.09
N CYS A 110 -8.92 18.97 -0.20
CA CYS A 110 -8.73 19.12 1.23
C CYS A 110 -7.87 17.98 1.80
N ILE A 111 -7.09 18.30 2.84
CA ILE A 111 -6.62 17.30 3.79
C ILE A 111 -7.57 17.29 4.99
N LYS A 112 -8.18 16.13 5.25
CA LYS A 112 -9.07 15.90 6.41
C LYS A 112 -8.31 15.15 7.50
N GLY A 113 -8.35 15.66 8.72
CA GLY A 113 -7.85 14.95 9.89
C GLY A 113 -8.97 14.19 10.59
N LEU A 114 -8.81 12.88 10.76
CA LEU A 114 -9.72 12.00 11.49
C LEU A 114 -9.04 11.46 12.76
N ALA A 115 -9.67 11.63 13.92
CA ALA A 115 -9.20 11.02 15.16
C ALA A 115 -9.57 9.53 15.20
N LEU A 116 -8.60 8.62 15.08
CA LEU A 116 -8.84 7.17 14.93
C LEU A 116 -9.63 6.56 16.11
N GLY A 117 -9.47 7.11 17.32
CA GLY A 117 -10.18 6.63 18.51
C GLY A 117 -11.63 7.10 18.62
N LEU A 118 -12.00 8.19 17.92
CA LEU A 118 -13.31 8.84 18.08
C LEU A 118 -14.15 8.86 16.80
N GLY A 119 -13.51 8.73 15.64
CA GLY A 119 -14.12 8.97 14.34
C GLY A 119 -14.41 10.45 14.04
N ALA A 120 -13.99 11.36 14.92
CA ALA A 120 -14.30 12.77 14.83
C ALA A 120 -13.35 13.50 13.88
N LEU A 121 -13.86 14.54 13.21
CA LEU A 121 -13.07 15.50 12.45
C LEU A 121 -12.22 16.32 13.41
N ILE A 122 -10.90 16.32 13.22
CA ILE A 122 -9.99 17.18 13.99
C ILE A 122 -9.61 18.46 13.23
N ASP A 123 -9.61 18.40 11.89
CA ASP A 123 -9.19 19.51 11.05
C ASP A 123 -9.60 19.30 9.58
N SER A 124 -9.72 20.39 8.83
CA SER A 124 -10.01 20.38 7.40
C SER A 124 -9.20 21.50 6.71
N ILE A 125 -8.07 21.12 6.10
CA ILE A 125 -7.17 22.05 5.45
C ILE A 125 -7.51 22.11 3.96
N ASN A 126 -8.10 23.21 3.52
CA ASN A 126 -8.47 23.39 2.12
C ASN A 126 -7.26 23.87 1.28
N PHE A 127 -6.72 22.99 0.45
CA PHE A 127 -5.61 23.30 -0.47
C PHE A 127 -6.11 24.12 -1.66
N GLY A 128 -7.31 23.85 -2.19
CA GLY A 128 -7.87 24.60 -3.31
C GLY A 128 -7.90 26.11 -3.08
N LYS A 129 -8.31 26.55 -1.89
CA LYS A 129 -8.34 27.97 -1.49
C LYS A 129 -6.97 28.58 -1.22
N ARG A 130 -5.99 27.76 -0.85
CA ARG A 130 -4.68 28.24 -0.36
C ARG A 130 -3.58 28.19 -1.40
N VAL A 131 -3.63 27.20 -2.28
CA VAL A 131 -2.62 26.92 -3.31
C VAL A 131 -3.24 26.49 -4.65
N GLY A 132 -4.57 26.49 -4.78
CA GLY A 132 -5.26 26.18 -6.04
C GLY A 132 -5.32 24.70 -6.40
N ALA A 133 -4.87 23.79 -5.53
CA ALA A 133 -4.88 22.36 -5.82
C ALA A 133 -6.29 21.78 -5.65
N THR A 134 -6.76 21.07 -6.66
CA THR A 134 -8.12 20.52 -6.75
C THR A 134 -8.14 19.00 -6.83
N PHE A 135 -6.97 18.37 -6.98
CA PHE A 135 -6.86 16.91 -7.04
C PHE A 135 -5.63 16.42 -6.26
N LEU A 136 -5.75 16.42 -4.93
CA LEU A 136 -4.82 15.77 -4.01
C LEU A 136 -5.03 14.26 -4.11
N ASN A 137 -3.92 13.51 -4.12
CA ASN A 137 -3.98 12.07 -4.27
C ASN A 137 -3.45 11.32 -3.05
N ASP A 138 -2.15 11.45 -2.73
CA ASP A 138 -1.55 10.63 -1.69
C ASP A 138 -0.89 11.48 -0.58
N VAL A 139 -0.77 10.88 0.61
CA VAL A 139 -0.27 11.49 1.84
C VAL A 139 0.68 10.53 2.55
N VAL A 140 1.93 10.96 2.76
CA VAL A 140 2.89 10.20 3.57
C VAL A 140 3.39 11.00 4.77
N ARG A 141 3.59 10.30 5.89
CA ARG A 141 4.15 10.90 7.12
C ARG A 141 5.61 11.30 6.89
N ARG A 142 5.91 12.60 7.01
CA ARG A 142 7.29 13.10 7.09
C ARG A 142 7.85 12.97 8.50
N ASN A 143 7.08 13.44 9.48
CA ASN A 143 7.41 13.35 10.91
C ASN A 143 6.16 13.54 11.76
N ASP A 144 6.36 13.67 13.07
CA ASP A 144 5.32 13.88 14.07
C ASP A 144 4.48 15.15 13.92
N THR A 145 4.88 16.07 13.06
CA THR A 145 4.27 17.39 12.90
C THR A 145 4.14 17.83 11.44
N SER A 146 4.46 16.98 10.46
CA SER A 146 4.20 17.26 9.05
C SER A 146 4.02 16.00 8.23
N VAL A 147 3.31 16.16 7.12
CA VAL A 147 3.10 15.16 6.06
C VAL A 147 3.53 15.74 4.72
N PHE A 148 3.88 14.86 3.79
CA PHE A 148 3.96 15.20 2.37
C PHE A 148 2.64 14.84 1.70
N VAL A 149 2.25 15.63 0.69
CA VAL A 149 0.99 15.49 -0.04
C VAL A 149 1.27 15.67 -1.53
N THR A 150 0.77 14.78 -2.37
CA THR A 150 0.82 14.95 -3.83
C THR A 150 -0.43 15.65 -4.34
N ALA A 151 -0.23 16.64 -5.22
CA ALA A 151 -1.29 17.32 -5.96
C ALA A 151 -1.17 16.95 -7.44
N THR A 152 -1.95 15.96 -7.86
CA THR A 152 -1.89 15.35 -9.20
C THR A 152 -2.19 16.35 -10.30
N ASP A 153 -3.15 17.25 -10.09
CA ASP A 153 -3.53 18.29 -11.05
C ASP A 153 -2.42 19.32 -11.29
N GLN A 154 -1.58 19.55 -10.28
CA GLN A 154 -0.49 20.54 -10.35
C GLN A 154 0.88 19.93 -10.65
N GLY A 155 1.03 18.62 -10.44
CA GLY A 155 2.32 17.95 -10.53
C GLY A 155 3.31 18.38 -9.44
N VAL A 156 2.78 18.71 -8.25
CA VAL A 156 3.54 19.27 -7.13
C VAL A 156 3.46 18.36 -5.90
N ILE A 157 4.56 18.33 -5.13
CA ILE A 157 4.57 17.79 -3.76
C ILE A 157 4.55 18.95 -2.78
N TYR A 158 3.63 18.90 -1.83
CA TYR A 158 3.55 19.84 -0.73
C TYR A 158 4.02 19.21 0.59
N GLU A 159 4.75 19.95 1.40
CA GLU A 159 4.85 19.68 2.84
C GLU A 159 3.75 20.46 3.56
N LEU A 160 2.89 19.74 4.28
CA LEU A 160 1.87 20.29 5.17
C LEU A 160 2.32 20.19 6.62
N SER A 161 2.45 21.33 7.29
CA SER A 161 2.58 21.38 8.74
C SER A 161 1.26 21.00 9.41
N LEU A 162 1.30 20.09 10.37
CA LEU A 162 0.15 19.71 11.20
C LEU A 162 0.06 20.54 12.48
N ARG A 163 0.98 21.48 12.70
CA ARG A 163 0.95 22.46 13.80
C ARG A 163 -0.13 23.51 13.55
N LYS A 164 -0.40 24.35 14.55
CA LYS A 164 -1.45 25.38 14.51
C LYS A 164 -1.46 26.26 13.26
N SER A 165 -0.30 26.60 12.67
CA SER A 165 -0.23 27.45 11.48
C SER A 165 -0.70 26.77 10.19
N LYS A 166 -0.70 25.42 10.15
CA LYS A 166 -1.07 24.62 8.98
C LYS A 166 -0.35 25.05 7.70
N ASN A 167 0.90 25.49 7.79
CA ASN A 167 1.64 25.97 6.61
C ASN A 167 1.70 24.90 5.51
N ILE A 168 1.44 25.31 4.28
CA ILE A 168 1.58 24.49 3.07
C ILE A 168 2.78 25.05 2.31
N LYS A 169 3.77 24.21 2.00
CA LYS A 169 4.97 24.61 1.26
C LYS A 169 5.20 23.66 0.10
N ALA A 170 5.24 24.16 -1.12
CA ALA A 170 5.65 23.37 -2.28
C ALA A 170 7.13 22.98 -2.13
N LEU A 171 7.48 21.74 -2.45
CA LEU A 171 8.87 21.35 -2.62
C LEU A 171 9.45 22.04 -3.86
N PRO A 172 10.69 22.57 -3.79
CA PRO A 172 11.32 23.26 -4.92
C PRO A 172 11.87 22.25 -5.93
N ILE A 173 10.95 21.55 -6.62
CA ILE A 173 11.23 20.58 -7.67
C ILE A 173 10.52 21.00 -8.97
N PRO A 174 10.99 20.55 -10.15
CA PRO A 174 10.23 20.68 -11.38
C PRO A 174 8.86 19.98 -11.26
N VAL A 175 7.89 20.46 -12.03
CA VAL A 175 6.57 19.83 -12.15
C VAL A 175 6.72 18.41 -12.69
N ILE A 176 6.06 17.46 -12.04
CA ILE A 176 5.96 16.06 -12.48
C ILE A 176 4.51 15.81 -12.90
N ALA A 177 4.24 15.73 -14.19
CA ALA A 177 2.88 15.60 -14.71
C ALA A 177 2.20 14.33 -14.19
N GLY A 178 1.02 14.48 -13.60
CA GLY A 178 0.27 13.37 -13.02
C GLY A 178 0.95 12.72 -11.83
N ILE A 179 1.69 13.49 -11.03
CA ILE A 179 2.29 13.01 -9.78
C ILE A 179 1.24 12.30 -8.92
N ASN A 180 1.58 11.14 -8.36
CA ASN A 180 0.56 10.28 -7.76
C ASN A 180 0.99 9.72 -6.40
N GLY A 181 1.24 8.42 -6.26
CA GLY A 181 1.70 7.80 -5.03
C GLY A 181 3.08 8.27 -4.54
N ILE A 182 3.25 8.28 -3.22
CA ILE A 182 4.45 8.79 -2.54
C ILE A 182 4.80 7.99 -1.29
N ASP A 183 6.08 7.66 -1.12
CA ASP A 183 6.57 7.07 0.14
C ASP A 183 7.89 7.71 0.60
N TYR A 184 8.06 7.82 1.91
CA TYR A 184 9.17 8.50 2.55
C TYR A 184 10.00 7.55 3.42
N ASP A 185 11.29 7.44 3.10
CA ASP A 185 12.26 6.80 3.97
C ASP A 185 12.97 7.85 4.84
N PRO A 186 12.63 7.97 6.14
CA PRO A 186 13.27 8.94 7.04
C PRO A 186 14.74 8.60 7.34
N THR A 187 15.17 7.35 7.15
CA THR A 187 16.54 6.92 7.45
C THR A 187 17.52 7.47 6.42
N THR A 188 17.12 7.45 5.15
CA THR A 188 17.92 7.97 4.03
C THR A 188 17.47 9.36 3.58
N GLN A 189 16.40 9.90 4.16
CA GLN A 189 15.76 11.15 3.78
C GLN A 189 15.43 11.23 2.27
N ARG A 190 14.97 10.10 1.72
CA ARG A 190 14.54 9.99 0.32
C ARG A 190 13.03 9.89 0.23
N LEU A 191 12.46 10.62 -0.72
CA LEU A 191 11.11 10.36 -1.20
C LEU A 191 11.21 9.52 -2.46
N ALA A 192 10.36 8.51 -2.56
CA ALA A 192 10.05 7.91 -3.85
C ALA A 192 8.64 8.31 -4.25
N VAL A 193 8.48 8.62 -5.53
CA VAL A 193 7.26 9.22 -6.07
C VAL A 193 7.04 8.62 -7.45
N ASN A 194 5.82 8.21 -7.75
CA ASN A 194 5.45 7.79 -9.09
C ASN A 194 4.56 8.86 -9.74
N ALA A 195 4.29 8.66 -11.03
CA ALA A 195 3.34 9.49 -11.77
C ALA A 195 2.59 8.65 -12.80
N MET A 196 1.35 9.05 -13.06
CA MET A 196 0.50 8.46 -14.11
C MET A 196 0.77 9.07 -15.49
N GLY A 197 1.34 10.28 -15.54
CA GLY A 197 1.51 11.06 -16.76
C GLY A 197 0.35 12.01 -17.03
N ASN A 198 0.16 12.42 -18.28
CA ASN A 198 -0.82 13.46 -18.66
C ASN A 198 -1.92 12.97 -19.61
N GLY A 199 -2.05 11.65 -19.80
CA GLY A 199 -2.97 11.04 -20.76
C GLY A 199 -2.41 10.89 -22.18
N GLU A 200 -1.41 11.70 -22.56
CA GLU A 200 -0.68 11.55 -23.83
C GLU A 200 0.61 10.73 -23.64
N GLN A 201 1.30 10.99 -22.54
CA GLN A 201 2.54 10.31 -22.15
C GLN A 201 2.31 9.60 -20.83
N LYS A 202 2.84 8.37 -20.73
CA LYS A 202 2.93 7.64 -19.47
C LYS A 202 3.87 8.36 -18.51
N GLY A 203 3.59 8.25 -17.22
CA GLY A 203 4.46 8.80 -16.18
C GLY A 203 5.70 7.94 -15.92
N GLY A 204 6.30 8.13 -14.75
CA GLY A 204 7.55 7.50 -14.38
C GLY A 204 7.73 7.36 -12.87
N LEU A 205 8.91 6.87 -12.47
CA LEU A 205 9.33 6.76 -11.08
C LEU A 205 10.50 7.72 -10.80
N TYR A 206 10.41 8.44 -9.69
CA TYR A 206 11.36 9.47 -9.29
C TYR A 206 11.83 9.26 -7.84
N ILE A 207 13.12 9.47 -7.60
CA ILE A 207 13.71 9.46 -6.25
C ILE A 207 14.24 10.86 -5.94
N LEU A 208 13.70 11.49 -4.90
CA LEU A 208 14.09 12.82 -4.45
C LEU A 208 14.95 12.69 -3.19
N TYR A 209 16.12 13.32 -3.20
CA TYR A 209 17.07 13.29 -2.10
C TYR A 209 16.99 14.61 -1.32
N LEU A 210 16.22 14.62 -0.22
CA LEU A 210 15.85 15.85 0.50
C LEU A 210 17.02 16.51 1.24
N GLN A 211 18.11 15.78 1.44
CA GLN A 211 19.33 16.27 2.06
C GLN A 211 20.18 17.18 1.14
N HIS A 212 19.91 17.17 -0.17
CA HIS A 212 20.63 18.03 -1.13
C HIS A 212 19.93 19.40 -1.28
N GLN A 213 20.72 20.44 -1.55
CA GLN A 213 20.24 21.79 -1.86
C GLN A 213 20.95 22.29 -3.13
N PRO A 214 20.23 22.45 -4.27
CA PRO A 214 18.82 22.12 -4.49
C PRO A 214 18.54 20.61 -4.32
N ILE A 215 17.26 20.25 -4.15
CA ILE A 215 16.84 18.84 -4.03
C ILE A 215 17.28 18.10 -5.31
N LYS A 216 18.10 17.05 -5.15
CA LYS A 216 18.46 16.17 -6.26
C LYS A 216 17.28 15.26 -6.58
N ILE A 217 17.03 15.04 -7.88
CA ILE A 217 15.98 14.15 -8.38
C ILE A 217 16.61 13.18 -9.37
N ASP A 218 16.44 11.89 -9.12
CA ASP A 218 16.77 10.85 -10.08
C ASP A 218 15.47 10.34 -10.73
N THR A 219 15.41 10.36 -12.06
CA THR A 219 14.37 9.65 -12.82
C THR A 219 14.86 8.24 -13.07
N ILE A 220 14.06 7.24 -12.69
CA ILE A 220 14.45 5.84 -12.87
C ILE A 220 14.19 5.43 -14.32
N PRO A 221 15.22 4.99 -15.07
CA PRO A 221 15.10 4.72 -16.50
C PRO A 221 14.23 3.50 -16.76
N HIS A 222 13.54 3.49 -17.91
CA HIS A 222 12.72 2.37 -18.42
C HIS A 222 11.54 1.95 -17.52
N VAL A 223 11.22 2.73 -16.50
CA VAL A 223 10.07 2.50 -15.62
C VAL A 223 8.99 3.53 -15.96
N ASN A 224 8.13 3.16 -16.91
CA ASN A 224 7.01 3.99 -17.38
C ASN A 224 5.69 3.23 -17.29
N GLY A 225 4.63 3.94 -16.90
CA GLY A 225 3.31 3.36 -16.64
C GLY A 225 2.25 4.42 -16.35
N ILE A 226 1.03 3.96 -16.12
CA ILE A 226 -0.05 4.75 -15.55
C ILE A 226 -0.05 4.43 -14.06
N PHE A 227 1.01 4.87 -13.37
CA PHE A 227 1.26 4.47 -11.99
C PHE A 227 0.33 5.20 -11.02
N ASP A 228 -0.12 4.46 -9.99
CA ASP A 228 -1.00 4.98 -8.95
C ASP A 228 -0.32 4.93 -7.58
N GLY A 229 -0.46 3.84 -6.83
CA GLY A 229 0.24 3.66 -5.57
C GLY A 229 1.68 3.18 -5.66
N MET A 230 2.41 3.45 -4.58
CA MET A 230 3.78 2.97 -4.43
C MET A 230 4.23 2.90 -2.97
N GLN A 231 5.15 1.98 -2.67
CA GLN A 231 5.79 1.90 -1.35
C GLN A 231 7.23 1.39 -1.42
N TRP A 232 8.07 1.85 -0.50
CA TRP A 232 9.41 1.31 -0.28
C TRP A 232 9.33 -0.13 0.25
N VAL A 233 10.08 -1.04 -0.36
CA VAL A 233 10.36 -2.36 0.21
C VAL A 233 11.58 -2.27 1.14
N ASP A 234 12.65 -1.71 0.59
CA ASP A 234 13.96 -1.57 1.22
C ASP A 234 14.72 -0.38 0.58
N ALA A 235 15.99 -0.18 0.93
CA ALA A 235 16.77 0.97 0.46
C ALA A 235 17.01 1.02 -1.07
N GLN A 236 16.78 -0.07 -1.80
CA GLN A 236 17.03 -0.20 -3.23
C GLN A 236 15.78 -0.57 -4.04
N HIS A 237 14.68 -0.96 -3.40
CA HIS A 237 13.50 -1.45 -4.09
C HIS A 237 12.22 -0.73 -3.67
N VAL A 238 11.39 -0.46 -4.66
CA VAL A 238 10.02 0.03 -4.48
C VAL A 238 9.02 -0.92 -5.12
N LEU A 239 7.79 -0.86 -4.67
CA LEU A 239 6.62 -1.47 -5.29
C LEU A 239 5.83 -0.40 -6.03
N LEU A 240 5.23 -0.76 -7.17
CA LEU A 240 4.36 0.12 -7.94
C LEU A 240 3.08 -0.63 -8.33
N SER A 241 1.95 0.05 -8.25
CA SER A 241 0.76 -0.34 -9.00
C SER A 241 0.70 0.44 -10.31
N ASP A 242 0.22 -0.21 -11.36
CA ASP A 242 0.06 0.37 -12.69
C ASP A 242 -1.29 -0.04 -13.25
N TRP A 243 -2.09 0.94 -13.63
CA TRP A 243 -3.40 0.74 -14.25
C TRP A 243 -3.29 0.10 -15.63
N VAL A 244 -2.18 0.33 -16.35
CA VAL A 244 -1.95 -0.09 -17.74
C VAL A 244 -2.93 0.54 -18.75
N ASP A 245 -4.24 0.39 -18.53
CA ASP A 245 -5.35 0.91 -19.33
C ASP A 245 -6.60 1.12 -18.42
N PHE A 246 -7.14 2.33 -18.39
CA PHE A 246 -8.37 2.66 -17.63
C PHE A 246 -9.65 2.04 -18.22
N SER A 247 -9.62 1.62 -19.48
CA SER A 247 -10.81 1.11 -20.20
C SER A 247 -10.99 -0.39 -20.10
N ALA A 248 -10.04 -1.11 -19.50
CA ALA A 248 -10.06 -2.56 -19.34
C ALA A 248 -9.74 -2.96 -17.89
N PRO A 249 -10.18 -4.14 -17.42
CA PRO A 249 -9.76 -4.71 -16.14
C PRO A 249 -8.30 -5.24 -16.22
N SER A 250 -7.40 -4.37 -16.68
CA SER A 250 -5.98 -4.62 -16.84
C SER A 250 -5.21 -3.93 -15.72
N GLY A 251 -4.01 -4.42 -15.45
CA GLY A 251 -3.16 -3.85 -14.42
C GLY A 251 -1.95 -4.73 -14.15
N ARG A 252 -0.95 -4.14 -13.50
CA ARG A 252 0.24 -4.87 -13.04
C ARG A 252 0.76 -4.31 -11.73
N LEU A 253 1.41 -5.19 -10.98
CA LEU A 253 2.16 -4.87 -9.78
C LEU A 253 3.63 -5.15 -10.05
N LEU A 254 4.48 -4.18 -9.77
CA LEU A 254 5.90 -4.25 -10.07
C LEU A 254 6.72 -4.13 -8.79
N LYS A 255 7.84 -4.85 -8.72
CA LYS A 255 8.95 -4.54 -7.82
C LYS A 255 10.10 -3.99 -8.67
N VAL A 256 10.53 -2.77 -8.38
CA VAL A 256 11.53 -2.06 -9.17
C VAL A 256 12.79 -1.87 -8.35
N ASN A 257 13.95 -2.20 -8.93
CA ASN A 257 15.25 -1.80 -8.40
C ASN A 257 15.56 -0.37 -8.87
N ILE A 258 15.71 0.56 -7.93
CA ILE A 258 15.84 1.99 -8.24
C ILE A 258 17.21 2.35 -8.83
N GLN A 259 18.21 1.47 -8.77
CA GLN A 259 19.55 1.76 -9.29
C GLN A 259 19.66 1.35 -10.76
N SER A 260 19.14 0.18 -11.10
CA SER A 260 19.20 -0.37 -12.46
C SER A 260 17.98 -0.03 -13.32
N GLY A 261 16.83 0.28 -12.69
CA GLY A 261 15.54 0.35 -13.38
C GLY A 261 14.95 -1.02 -13.72
N GLU A 262 15.56 -2.12 -13.26
CA GLU A 262 15.00 -3.45 -13.45
C GLU A 262 13.64 -3.56 -12.74
N ALA A 263 12.60 -3.88 -13.50
CA ALA A 263 11.24 -4.04 -13.01
C ALA A 263 10.80 -5.51 -13.11
N LYS A 264 10.63 -6.16 -11.97
CA LYS A 264 10.03 -7.49 -11.87
C LYS A 264 8.52 -7.37 -11.76
N VAL A 265 7.79 -8.01 -12.67
CA VAL A 265 6.33 -8.18 -12.53
C VAL A 265 6.04 -9.17 -11.40
N LEU A 266 5.29 -8.72 -10.40
CA LEU A 266 4.81 -9.56 -9.29
C LEU A 266 3.46 -10.19 -9.59
N LYS A 267 2.61 -9.44 -10.29
CA LYS A 267 1.31 -9.89 -10.78
C LYS A 267 0.89 -9.00 -11.94
N GLU A 268 0.20 -9.57 -12.90
CA GLU A 268 -0.37 -8.86 -14.05
C GLU A 268 -1.63 -9.60 -14.50
N ASN A 269 -2.48 -8.89 -15.25
CA ASN A 269 -3.80 -9.35 -15.68
C ASN A 269 -4.74 -9.61 -14.48
N ASP A 270 -6.05 -9.50 -14.70
CA ASP A 270 -7.06 -9.68 -13.66
C ASP A 270 -6.83 -8.78 -12.42
N LEU A 271 -6.30 -7.59 -12.65
CA LEU A 271 -6.09 -6.53 -11.65
C LEU A 271 -6.94 -5.32 -12.04
N PRO A 272 -8.26 -5.36 -11.82
CA PRO A 272 -9.16 -4.29 -12.22
C PRO A 272 -8.97 -3.06 -11.32
N GLY A 273 -8.20 -2.09 -11.82
CA GLY A 273 -7.91 -0.82 -11.14
C GLY A 273 -7.09 -0.97 -9.86
N PRO A 274 -5.81 -1.38 -9.95
CA PRO A 274 -4.94 -1.50 -8.78
C PRO A 274 -4.54 -0.09 -8.29
N ALA A 275 -5.38 0.51 -7.47
CA ALA A 275 -5.32 1.93 -7.14
C ALA A 275 -4.18 2.27 -6.17
N ASP A 276 -3.79 1.35 -5.30
CA ASP A 276 -2.68 1.60 -4.36
C ASP A 276 -1.96 0.30 -3.94
N ILE A 277 -0.97 0.40 -3.05
CA ILE A 277 -0.27 -0.70 -2.42
C ILE A 277 -0.06 -0.40 -0.93
N TYR A 278 -0.48 -1.31 -0.07
CA TYR A 278 -0.02 -1.39 1.31
C TYR A 278 0.88 -2.61 1.51
N TYR A 279 2.14 -2.36 1.89
CA TYR A 279 3.15 -3.38 2.11
C TYR A 279 3.43 -3.58 3.60
N ASP A 280 2.94 -4.69 4.15
CA ASP A 280 3.33 -5.16 5.46
C ASP A 280 4.74 -5.76 5.40
N LYS A 281 5.74 -4.91 5.69
CA LYS A 281 7.16 -5.27 5.73
C LYS A 281 7.45 -6.44 6.66
N LYS A 282 6.72 -6.59 7.77
CA LYS A 282 6.98 -7.62 8.77
C LYS A 282 6.68 -9.01 8.22
N ASN A 283 5.60 -9.15 7.45
CA ASN A 283 5.13 -10.43 6.92
C ASN A 283 5.38 -10.58 5.41
N ALA A 284 5.99 -9.58 4.77
CA ALA A 284 6.18 -9.49 3.32
C ALA A 284 4.85 -9.64 2.53
N GLN A 285 3.78 -9.07 3.08
CA GLN A 285 2.42 -9.14 2.51
C GLN A 285 2.07 -7.85 1.77
N LEU A 286 1.57 -7.99 0.55
CA LEU A 286 0.99 -6.93 -0.23
C LEU A 286 -0.52 -6.96 -0.06
N TRP A 287 -1.10 -5.77 0.07
CA TRP A 287 -2.53 -5.51 0.01
C TRP A 287 -2.77 -4.47 -1.07
N VAL A 288 -3.64 -4.78 -2.01
CA VAL A 288 -3.86 -3.98 -3.21
C VAL A 288 -5.34 -3.75 -3.36
N PRO A 289 -5.83 -2.52 -3.18
CA PRO A 289 -7.20 -2.17 -3.54
C PRO A 289 -7.40 -2.28 -5.05
N LEU A 290 -8.43 -3.02 -5.44
CA LEU A 290 -8.88 -3.22 -6.81
C LEU A 290 -10.16 -2.41 -6.99
N MET A 291 -9.97 -1.11 -7.24
CA MET A 291 -10.99 -0.08 -7.12
C MET A 291 -12.22 -0.37 -7.97
N VAL A 292 -12.04 -0.86 -9.20
CA VAL A 292 -13.14 -1.14 -10.14
C VAL A 292 -14.08 -2.26 -9.65
N THR A 293 -13.58 -3.17 -8.81
CA THR A 293 -14.37 -4.32 -8.33
C THR A 293 -14.82 -4.22 -6.87
N GLY A 294 -14.43 -3.17 -6.14
CA GLY A 294 -14.76 -3.11 -4.72
C GLY A 294 -14.01 -4.17 -3.88
N HIS A 295 -12.82 -4.59 -4.33
CA HIS A 295 -12.07 -5.68 -3.72
C HIS A 295 -10.71 -5.24 -3.18
N ILE A 296 -10.14 -6.04 -2.27
CA ILE A 296 -8.73 -5.97 -1.89
C ILE A 296 -8.08 -7.32 -2.15
N LEU A 297 -6.98 -7.31 -2.89
CA LEU A 297 -6.12 -8.47 -3.12
C LEU A 297 -5.00 -8.49 -2.08
N LYS A 298 -4.83 -9.61 -1.37
CA LYS A 298 -3.72 -9.84 -0.44
C LYS A 298 -2.88 -11.03 -0.87
N PHE A 299 -1.56 -10.88 -0.95
CA PHE A 299 -0.65 -12.00 -1.26
C PHE A 299 0.78 -11.73 -0.78
N ASN A 300 1.61 -12.77 -0.69
CA ASN A 300 3.02 -12.62 -0.34
C ASN A 300 3.85 -12.18 -1.55
N ALA A 301 4.60 -11.08 -1.44
CA ALA A 301 5.43 -10.56 -2.53
C ALA A 301 6.57 -11.50 -2.97
N GLY A 302 6.91 -12.50 -2.13
CA GLY A 302 7.96 -13.50 -2.39
C GLY A 302 7.45 -14.88 -2.83
N ALA A 303 6.13 -15.12 -2.88
CA ALA A 303 5.58 -16.40 -3.29
C ALA A 303 5.41 -16.45 -4.82
N PRO A 304 5.71 -17.58 -5.50
CA PRO A 304 5.40 -17.73 -6.92
C PRO A 304 3.88 -17.66 -7.13
N THR A 305 3.41 -16.72 -7.93
CA THR A 305 2.00 -16.59 -8.31
C THR A 305 1.70 -17.55 -9.46
N ASN A 306 1.18 -18.74 -9.17
CA ASN A 306 0.58 -19.57 -10.21
C ASN A 306 -0.75 -18.94 -10.64
N ASN A 307 -0.97 -18.82 -11.95
CA ASN A 307 -2.18 -18.27 -12.56
C ASN A 307 -3.44 -18.94 -11.99
N ILE A 308 -4.32 -18.13 -11.40
CA ILE A 308 -5.63 -18.58 -10.92
C ILE A 308 -6.55 -18.62 -12.15
N GLN A 309 -6.58 -19.74 -12.86
CA GLN A 309 -7.72 -20.04 -13.74
C GLN A 309 -8.85 -20.68 -12.94
N GLN A 310 -10.01 -20.04 -13.09
CA GLN A 310 -11.38 -20.43 -12.74
C GLN A 310 -11.59 -21.92 -12.43
N LYS A 311 -12.08 -22.21 -11.23
CA LYS A 311 -13.03 -23.30 -10.99
C LYS A 311 -14.35 -22.71 -10.51
N GLN A 312 -15.16 -22.27 -11.48
CA GLN A 312 -16.61 -22.35 -11.37
C GLN A 312 -17.09 -23.17 -12.57
N LYS A 313 -17.34 -24.45 -12.31
CA LYS A 313 -18.26 -25.34 -13.03
C LYS A 313 -18.18 -26.72 -12.36
N GLU A 314 -19.00 -26.90 -11.33
CA GLU A 314 -19.79 -28.10 -11.07
C GLU A 314 -21.16 -27.63 -10.56
#